data_AF-A0A259F6X5-F1
#
_entry.id   AF-A0A259F6X5-F1
#
_cell.length_a   1.000
_cell.length_b   1.000
_cell.length_c   1.000
_cell.angle_alpha   90.00
_cell.angle_beta   90.00
_cell.angle_gamma   90.00
#
_symmetry.space_group_name_H-M   'P 1'
#
loop_
_entity.id
_entity.type
_entity.pdbx_description
1 polymer ?
#
loop_
_entity_poly.entity_id
_entity_poly.type
_entity_poly.pdbx_seq_one_letter_code
_entity_poly.pdbx_strand_id
1 'polypeptide(L)'
;MCSWCWGFSPVIETLREEYRDRMKIALVLGGLRHETASMTAAGRTEILHHWREVHARTGQPFRFDNALPEGFVYDTEPACRAVVTVGGLDSALIFPLFKAIQRAFYAGGHDVTQPGVLADLAAELGVDRNAFLPAFDSDAARAKTQAHFKQTRQAGVRGFPALILQQDTQLTPVSSGCQPLDTVRAAIETCIAA
;
A
#
# COMPACT_ATOMS: atom_id res chain seq x y z
N MET A 1 -2.69 0.09 -4.16
CA MET A 1 -4.10 0.37 -4.51
C MET A 1 -5.03 -0.78 -4.07
N CYS A 2 -4.96 -1.21 -2.80
CA CYS A 2 -5.95 -2.11 -2.19
C CYS A 2 -6.86 -1.25 -1.28
N SER A 3 -8.17 -1.29 -1.49
CA SER A 3 -9.11 -0.45 -0.74
C SER A 3 -9.15 -0.83 0.74
N TRP A 4 -9.07 -2.12 1.08
CA TRP A 4 -8.96 -2.55 2.48
C TRP A 4 -7.65 -2.13 3.15
N CYS A 5 -6.54 -2.01 2.41
CA CYS A 5 -5.33 -1.38 2.95
C CYS A 5 -5.51 0.12 3.20
N TRP A 6 -6.36 0.80 2.42
CA TRP A 6 -6.70 2.19 2.69
C TRP A 6 -7.58 2.31 3.93
N GLY A 7 -8.59 1.44 4.06
CA GLY A 7 -9.41 1.26 5.26
C GLY A 7 -8.58 1.07 6.53
N PHE A 8 -7.47 0.34 6.40
CA PHE A 8 -6.57 0.00 7.51
C PHE A 8 -5.50 1.07 7.80
N SER A 9 -5.38 2.12 6.99
CA SER A 9 -4.34 3.15 7.13
C SER A 9 -4.32 3.80 8.52
N PRO A 10 -5.46 4.18 9.15
CA PRO A 10 -5.43 4.77 10.48
C PRO A 10 -4.92 3.79 11.54
N VAL A 11 -5.30 2.50 11.44
CA VAL A 11 -4.87 1.46 12.38
C VAL A 11 -3.36 1.27 12.33
N ILE A 12 -2.79 1.09 11.14
CA ILE A 12 -1.34 0.88 11.02
C ILE A 12 -0.54 2.12 11.40
N GLU A 13 -1.07 3.32 11.21
CA GLU A 13 -0.43 4.56 11.69
C GLU A 13 -0.34 4.61 13.20
N THR A 14 -1.46 4.36 13.89
CA THR A 14 -1.46 4.29 15.36
C THR A 14 -0.52 3.21 15.88
N LEU A 15 -0.55 2.01 15.30
CA LEU A 15 0.36 0.93 15.70
C LEU A 15 1.84 1.29 15.47
N ARG A 16 2.17 2.01 14.39
CA ARG A 16 3.55 2.46 14.14
C ARG A 16 4.03 3.44 15.18
N GLU A 17 3.17 4.29 15.71
CA GLU A 17 3.50 5.23 16.77
C GLU A 17 3.62 4.52 18.12
N GLU A 18 2.63 3.69 18.47
CA GLU A 18 2.59 2.96 19.75
C GLU A 18 3.76 1.98 19.92
N TYR A 19 4.18 1.31 18.84
CA TYR A 19 5.19 0.24 18.91
C TYR A 19 6.59 0.67 18.46
N ARG A 20 6.82 1.95 18.14
CA ARG A 20 8.09 2.43 17.56
C ARG A 20 9.35 2.08 18.37
N ASP A 21 9.24 2.04 19.69
CA ASP A 21 10.36 1.76 20.61
C ASP A 21 10.48 0.26 20.94
N ARG A 22 9.52 -0.56 20.51
CA ARG A 22 9.46 -2.00 20.78
C ARG A 22 9.79 -2.84 19.56
N MET A 23 9.45 -2.37 18.35
CA MET A 23 9.71 -3.10 17.11
C MET A 23 9.79 -2.18 15.90
N LYS A 24 10.42 -2.68 14.84
CA LYS A 24 10.37 -2.06 13.53
C LYS A 24 9.15 -2.56 12.76
N ILE A 25 8.27 -1.64 12.38
CA ILE A 25 7.20 -1.93 11.42
C ILE A 25 7.69 -1.57 10.01
N ALA A 26 7.88 -2.59 9.17
CA ALA A 26 8.30 -2.44 7.77
C ALA A 26 7.14 -2.68 6.81
N LEU A 27 7.16 -1.99 5.67
CA LEU A 27 6.18 -2.16 4.61
C LEU A 27 6.73 -3.08 3.51
N VAL A 28 6.04 -4.18 3.24
CA VAL A 28 6.32 -5.08 2.12
C VAL A 28 5.18 -4.97 1.11
N LEU A 29 5.52 -4.69 -0.15
CA LEU A 29 4.55 -4.45 -1.21
C LEU A 29 4.12 -5.79 -1.80
N GLY A 30 2.82 -5.97 -2.00
CA GLY A 30 2.26 -7.28 -2.38
C GLY A 30 1.97 -7.50 -3.85
N GLY A 31 1.86 -6.43 -4.65
CA GLY A 31 1.54 -6.53 -6.08
C GLY A 31 0.12 -7.06 -6.31
N LEU A 32 -0.89 -6.22 -6.06
CA LEU A 32 -2.29 -6.65 -6.06
C LEU A 32 -2.80 -7.04 -7.45
N ARG A 33 -2.45 -6.24 -8.47
CA ARG A 33 -2.84 -6.41 -9.87
C ARG A 33 -1.74 -5.96 -10.80
N HIS A 34 -1.68 -6.57 -11.97
CA HIS A 34 -0.80 -6.21 -13.07
C HIS A 34 -1.58 -6.26 -14.39
N GLU A 35 -2.64 -5.46 -14.46
CA GLU A 35 -3.51 -5.40 -15.64
C GLU A 35 -2.80 -4.60 -16.75
N THR A 36 -2.88 -5.08 -17.99
CA THR A 36 -2.39 -4.35 -19.16
C THR A 36 -3.51 -3.81 -20.05
N ALA A 37 -4.76 -4.14 -19.71
CA ALA A 37 -5.95 -3.71 -20.44
C ALA A 37 -6.86 -2.86 -19.55
N SER A 38 -7.66 -2.01 -20.18
CA SER A 38 -8.65 -1.19 -19.49
C SER A 38 -9.67 -2.06 -18.77
N MET A 39 -10.11 -1.62 -17.59
CA MET A 39 -11.11 -2.36 -16.83
C MET A 39 -12.46 -2.44 -17.55
N THR A 40 -13.18 -3.54 -17.36
CA THR A 40 -14.56 -3.68 -17.84
C THR A 40 -15.53 -2.91 -16.94
N ALA A 41 -16.72 -2.59 -17.44
CA ALA A 41 -17.79 -1.96 -16.65
C ALA A 41 -18.21 -2.81 -15.43
N ALA A 42 -18.23 -4.14 -15.58
CA ALA A 42 -18.51 -5.07 -14.49
C ALA A 42 -17.41 -5.02 -13.42
N GLY A 43 -16.13 -5.09 -13.82
CA GLY A 43 -15.00 -4.97 -12.90
C GLY A 43 -14.97 -3.62 -12.17
N ARG A 44 -15.30 -2.53 -12.88
CA ARG A 44 -15.47 -1.21 -12.26
C ARG A 44 -16.53 -1.22 -11.17
N THR A 45 -17.69 -1.81 -11.45
CA THR A 45 -18.82 -1.90 -10.50
C THR A 45 -18.43 -2.67 -9.24
N GLU A 46 -17.75 -3.80 -9.40
CA GLU A 46 -17.25 -4.62 -8.29
C GLU A 46 -16.24 -3.85 -7.42
N ILE A 47 -15.27 -3.18 -8.04
CA ILE A 47 -14.27 -2.40 -7.28
C ILE A 47 -14.92 -1.27 -6.51
N LEU A 48 -15.86 -0.53 -7.13
CA LEU A 48 -16.58 0.55 -6.47
C LEU A 48 -17.50 0.04 -5.36
N HIS A 49 -18.04 -1.17 -5.46
CA HIS A 49 -18.74 -1.83 -4.36
C HIS A 49 -17.82 -1.99 -3.15
N HIS A 50 -16.61 -2.54 -3.32
CA HIS A 50 -15.64 -2.65 -2.23
C HIS A 50 -15.24 -1.30 -1.64
N TRP A 51 -15.14 -0.23 -2.44
CA TRP A 51 -14.85 1.11 -1.92
C TRP A 51 -15.96 1.60 -0.99
N ARG A 52 -17.23 1.37 -1.34
CA ARG A 52 -18.38 1.70 -0.48
C ARG A 52 -18.37 0.89 0.81
N GLU A 53 -18.06 -0.41 0.74
CA GLU A 53 -17.92 -1.25 1.94
C GLU A 53 -16.82 -0.76 2.87
N VAL A 54 -15.65 -0.41 2.32
CA VAL A 54 -14.54 0.14 3.11
C VAL A 54 -14.95 1.46 3.74
N HIS A 55 -15.56 2.37 2.99
CA HIS A 55 -16.04 3.65 3.52
C HIS A 55 -17.01 3.43 4.68
N ALA A 56 -18.02 2.59 4.49
CA ALA A 56 -19.03 2.30 5.51
C ALA A 56 -18.43 1.68 6.78
N ARG A 57 -17.41 0.82 6.64
CA ARG A 57 -16.80 0.12 7.78
C ARG A 57 -15.71 0.92 8.50
N THR A 58 -15.02 1.82 7.81
CA THR A 58 -13.79 2.45 8.34
C THR A 58 -13.85 3.98 8.40
N GLY A 59 -14.85 4.60 7.75
CA GLY A 59 -14.94 6.05 7.62
C GLY A 59 -13.90 6.66 6.66
N GLN A 60 -13.00 5.86 6.08
CA GLN A 60 -11.97 6.37 5.18
C GLN A 60 -12.60 7.04 3.95
N PRO A 61 -12.07 8.20 3.51
CA PRO A 61 -12.69 8.98 2.45
C PRO A 61 -12.45 8.35 1.08
N PHE A 62 -13.47 8.43 0.24
CA PHE A 62 -13.42 8.08 -1.17
C PHE A 62 -14.12 9.16 -1.99
N ARG A 63 -13.51 9.52 -3.12
CA ARG A 63 -14.17 10.28 -4.18
C ARG A 63 -14.83 9.29 -5.12
N PHE A 64 -16.16 9.28 -5.15
CA PHE A 64 -16.93 8.44 -6.07
C PHE A 64 -17.23 9.12 -7.41
N ASP A 65 -17.26 10.45 -7.42
CA ASP A 65 -17.44 11.23 -8.64
C ASP A 65 -16.28 10.98 -9.62
N ASN A 66 -16.64 10.55 -10.84
CA ASN A 66 -15.74 10.12 -11.90
C ASN A 66 -14.66 9.09 -11.47
N ALA A 67 -14.93 8.30 -10.43
CA ALA A 67 -13.98 7.30 -9.94
C ALA A 67 -13.77 6.20 -10.99
N LEU A 68 -12.50 5.85 -11.23
CA LEU A 68 -12.10 4.81 -12.19
C LEU A 68 -12.70 5.08 -13.58
N PRO A 69 -12.28 6.17 -14.27
CA PRO A 69 -12.89 6.59 -15.53
C PRO A 69 -12.76 5.52 -16.62
N GLU A 70 -13.55 5.66 -17.69
CA GLU A 70 -13.46 4.79 -18.85
C GLU A 70 -12.03 4.77 -19.42
N GLY A 71 -11.56 3.59 -19.81
CA GLY A 71 -10.19 3.39 -20.28
C GLY A 71 -9.14 3.16 -19.18
N PHE A 72 -9.47 3.36 -17.90
CA PHE A 72 -8.50 3.18 -16.81
C PHE A 72 -7.96 1.75 -16.73
N VAL A 73 -6.63 1.63 -16.75
CA VAL A 73 -5.89 0.37 -16.59
C VAL A 73 -5.48 0.22 -15.13
N TYR A 74 -5.94 -0.83 -14.45
CA TYR A 74 -5.70 -1.01 -13.02
C TYR A 74 -4.39 -1.75 -12.73
N ASP A 75 -3.27 -1.20 -13.21
CA ASP A 75 -1.94 -1.72 -12.87
C ASP A 75 -1.47 -1.15 -11.52
N THR A 76 -1.18 -2.02 -10.56
CA THR A 76 -0.72 -1.58 -9.24
C THR A 76 0.81 -1.59 -9.09
N GLU A 77 1.53 -2.12 -10.08
CA GLU A 77 3.00 -2.20 -10.04
C GLU A 77 3.65 -0.82 -9.95
N PRO A 78 3.27 0.20 -10.74
CA PRO A 78 3.92 1.51 -10.69
C PRO A 78 3.84 2.14 -9.30
N ALA A 79 2.67 2.09 -8.67
CA ALA A 79 2.48 2.59 -7.30
C ALA A 79 3.33 1.82 -6.27
N CYS A 80 3.49 0.49 -6.44
CA CYS A 80 4.38 -0.30 -5.57
C CYS A 80 5.84 0.11 -5.78
N ARG A 81 6.27 0.26 -7.03
CA ARG A 81 7.63 0.64 -7.40
C ARG A 81 7.99 2.04 -6.95
N ALA A 82 7.04 2.98 -6.93
CA ALA A 82 7.26 4.31 -6.36
C ALA A 82 7.66 4.25 -4.88
N VAL A 83 6.96 3.42 -4.09
CA VAL A 83 7.26 3.23 -2.66
C VAL A 83 8.61 2.53 -2.47
N VAL A 84 8.95 1.55 -3.31
CA VAL A 84 10.26 0.90 -3.29
C VAL A 84 11.39 1.88 -3.66
N THR A 85 11.13 2.73 -4.65
CA THR A 85 12.06 3.74 -5.15
C THR A 85 12.36 4.77 -4.08
N VAL A 86 11.33 5.35 -3.45
CA VAL A 86 11.54 6.33 -2.38
C VAL A 86 12.29 5.71 -1.21
N GLY A 87 12.04 4.44 -0.88
CA GLY A 87 12.78 3.75 0.17
C GLY A 87 14.28 3.56 -0.13
N GLY A 88 14.71 3.66 -1.38
CA GLY A 88 16.12 3.70 -1.76
C GLY A 88 16.73 5.11 -1.72
N LEU A 89 15.92 6.16 -1.82
CA LEU A 89 16.35 7.56 -1.76
C LEU A 89 16.32 8.09 -0.32
N ASP A 90 15.21 7.88 0.37
CA ASP A 90 15.00 8.16 1.78
C ASP A 90 14.00 7.17 2.39
N SER A 91 14.51 6.29 3.25
CA SER A 91 13.70 5.26 3.92
C SER A 91 12.64 5.83 4.88
N ALA A 92 12.81 7.07 5.38
CA ALA A 92 11.81 7.71 6.24
C ALA A 92 10.52 8.04 5.49
N LEU A 93 10.59 8.17 4.15
CA LEU A 93 9.47 8.55 3.29
C LEU A 93 8.63 7.37 2.78
N ILE A 94 8.98 6.12 3.12
CA ILE A 94 8.25 4.91 2.67
C ILE A 94 6.76 4.99 3.03
N PHE A 95 6.44 5.21 4.32
CA PHE A 95 5.05 5.31 4.77
C PHE A 95 4.38 6.63 4.36
N PRO A 96 5.05 7.80 4.47
CA PRO A 96 4.53 9.06 3.93
C PRO A 96 4.09 8.96 2.45
N LEU A 97 4.94 8.43 1.57
CA LEU A 97 4.60 8.29 0.15
C LEU A 97 3.51 7.25 -0.07
N PHE A 98 3.54 6.11 0.65
CA PHE A 98 2.48 5.11 0.57
C PHE A 98 1.11 5.71 0.90
N LYS A 99 1.02 6.50 1.99
CA LYS A 99 -0.20 7.22 2.38
C LYS A 99 -0.61 8.26 1.34
N ALA A 100 0.34 9.04 0.83
CA ALA A 100 0.09 10.05 -0.19
C ALA A 100 -0.50 9.44 -1.47
N ILE A 101 0.06 8.33 -1.95
CA ILE A 101 -0.46 7.57 -3.10
C ILE A 101 -1.88 7.07 -2.83
N GLN A 102 -2.15 6.48 -1.65
CA GLN A 102 -3.49 6.03 -1.31
C GLN A 102 -4.50 7.18 -1.29
N ARG A 103 -4.15 8.30 -0.66
CA ARG A 103 -5.01 9.48 -0.58
C ARG A 103 -5.27 10.08 -1.97
N ALA A 104 -4.23 10.23 -2.79
CA ALA A 104 -4.33 10.76 -4.14
C ALA A 104 -5.27 9.90 -5.00
N PHE A 105 -5.16 8.57 -4.91
CA PHE A 105 -6.00 7.65 -5.65
C PHE A 105 -7.45 7.62 -5.15
N TYR A 106 -7.67 7.34 -3.86
CA TYR A 106 -9.00 7.10 -3.31
C TYR A 106 -9.79 8.38 -3.06
N ALA A 107 -9.16 9.42 -2.50
CA ALA A 107 -9.84 10.65 -2.11
C ALA A 107 -9.61 11.79 -3.13
N GLY A 108 -8.47 11.79 -3.84
CA GLY A 108 -8.15 12.81 -4.84
C GLY A 108 -8.70 12.50 -6.24
N GLY A 109 -8.81 11.22 -6.60
CA GLY A 109 -9.17 10.79 -7.96
C GLY A 109 -8.02 10.91 -8.96
N HIS A 110 -6.77 10.94 -8.50
CA HIS A 110 -5.60 10.97 -9.37
C HIS A 110 -5.27 9.56 -9.91
N ASP A 111 -4.79 9.51 -11.15
CA ASP A 111 -4.27 8.27 -11.74
C ASP A 111 -2.83 8.01 -11.27
N VAL A 112 -2.71 7.26 -10.16
CA VAL A 112 -1.41 6.86 -9.57
C VAL A 112 -0.75 5.68 -10.30
N THR A 113 -1.25 5.28 -11.47
CA THR A 113 -0.52 4.37 -12.38
C THR A 113 0.50 5.14 -13.21
N GLN A 114 0.36 6.47 -13.30
CA GLN A 114 1.23 7.33 -14.10
C GLN A 114 2.52 7.69 -13.33
N PRO A 115 3.72 7.46 -13.91
CA PRO A 115 5.00 7.84 -13.28
C PRO A 115 5.09 9.32 -12.93
N GLY A 116 4.51 10.20 -13.77
CA GLY A 116 4.49 11.64 -13.55
C GLY A 116 3.78 12.02 -12.25
N VAL A 117 2.60 11.43 -12.00
CA VAL A 117 1.82 11.65 -10.77
C VAL A 117 2.55 11.11 -9.55
N LEU A 118 3.19 9.94 -9.66
CA LEU A 118 3.97 9.37 -8.56
C LEU A 118 5.18 10.26 -8.21
N ALA A 119 5.80 10.88 -9.20
CA ALA A 119 6.89 11.82 -9.01
C ALA A 119 6.42 13.17 -8.41
N ASP A 120 5.21 13.65 -8.75
CA ASP A 120 4.59 14.80 -8.06
C ASP A 120 4.45 14.52 -6.57
N LEU A 121 3.85 13.38 -6.22
CA LEU A 121 3.61 12.99 -4.83
C LEU A 121 4.91 12.81 -4.04
N ALA A 122 5.97 12.31 -4.67
CA ALA A 122 7.29 12.23 -4.05
C ALA A 122 7.91 13.64 -3.85
N ALA A 123 7.73 14.55 -4.80
CA ALA A 123 8.23 15.92 -4.72
C ALA A 123 7.53 16.74 -3.62
N GLU A 124 6.23 16.53 -3.40
CA GLU A 124 5.50 17.10 -2.26
C GLU A 124 6.10 16.70 -0.90
N LEU A 125 6.82 15.57 -0.84
CA LEU A 125 7.51 15.08 0.35
C LEU A 125 8.99 15.46 0.40
N GLY A 126 9.45 16.33 -0.51
CA GLY A 126 10.82 16.84 -0.54
C GLY A 126 11.80 16.02 -1.38
N VAL A 127 11.34 15.03 -2.15
CA VAL A 127 12.21 14.25 -3.06
C VAL A 127 12.40 15.01 -4.37
N ASP A 128 13.65 15.20 -4.81
CA ASP A 128 13.91 15.77 -6.13
C ASP A 128 13.32 14.86 -7.22
N ARG A 129 12.45 15.43 -8.04
CA ARG A 129 11.81 14.76 -9.16
C ARG A 129 12.82 14.21 -10.18
N ASN A 130 13.92 14.94 -10.40
CA ASN A 130 14.99 14.56 -11.31
C ASN A 130 15.85 13.41 -10.75
N ALA A 131 15.85 13.21 -9.44
CA ALA A 131 16.42 12.03 -8.81
C ALA A 131 15.43 10.85 -8.79
N PHE A 132 14.14 11.13 -8.57
CA PHE A 132 13.10 10.11 -8.46
C PHE A 132 12.86 9.36 -9.78
N LEU A 133 12.66 10.07 -10.89
CA LEU A 133 12.27 9.45 -12.16
C LEU A 133 13.32 8.44 -12.70
N PRO A 134 14.63 8.75 -12.73
CA PRO A 134 15.64 7.78 -13.13
C PRO A 134 15.74 6.60 -12.16
N ALA A 135 15.61 6.84 -10.85
CA ALA A 135 15.62 5.77 -9.86
C ALA A 135 14.41 4.84 -10.03
N PHE A 136 13.23 5.42 -10.29
CA PHE A 136 11.97 4.71 -10.54
C PHE A 136 12.03 3.85 -11.81
N ASP A 137 12.66 4.37 -12.86
CA ASP A 137 12.83 3.69 -14.15
C ASP A 137 14.01 2.71 -14.16
N SER A 138 14.72 2.53 -13.05
CA SER A 138 15.86 1.61 -12.98
C SER A 138 15.44 0.13 -12.89
N ASP A 139 16.26 -0.75 -13.45
CA ASP A 139 16.09 -2.21 -13.28
C ASP A 139 16.25 -2.64 -11.83
N ALA A 140 17.03 -1.90 -11.04
CA ALA A 140 17.16 -2.12 -9.61
C ALA A 140 15.82 -1.90 -8.88
N ALA A 141 15.07 -0.83 -9.21
CA ALA A 141 13.76 -0.57 -8.64
C ALA A 141 12.73 -1.63 -9.06
N ARG A 142 12.75 -2.07 -10.33
CA ARG A 142 11.92 -3.18 -10.82
C ARG A 142 12.23 -4.48 -10.08
N ALA A 143 13.50 -4.87 -10.01
CA ALA A 143 13.94 -6.10 -9.35
C ALA A 143 13.58 -6.12 -7.86
N LYS A 144 13.79 -4.99 -7.15
CA LYS A 144 13.43 -4.86 -5.73
C LYS A 144 11.91 -4.92 -5.51
N THR A 145 11.12 -4.36 -6.43
CA THR A 145 9.66 -4.46 -6.39
C THR A 145 9.19 -5.91 -6.57
N GLN A 146 9.78 -6.63 -7.53
CA GLN A 146 9.49 -8.06 -7.71
C GLN A 146 9.94 -8.91 -6.51
N ALA A 147 11.04 -8.53 -5.85
CA ALA A 147 11.49 -9.18 -4.62
C ALA A 147 10.48 -9.02 -3.48
N HIS A 148 9.87 -7.84 -3.32
CA HIS A 148 8.78 -7.63 -2.35
C HIS A 148 7.59 -8.55 -2.67
N PHE A 149 7.17 -8.63 -3.93
CA PHE A 149 6.05 -9.50 -4.33
C PHE A 149 6.35 -10.99 -4.06
N LYS A 150 7.58 -11.43 -4.33
CA LYS A 150 8.04 -12.78 -4.03
C LYS A 150 8.04 -13.04 -2.53
N GLN A 151 8.57 -12.13 -1.73
CA GLN A 151 8.60 -12.22 -0.27
C GLN A 151 7.20 -12.35 0.31
N THR A 152 6.25 -11.51 -0.13
CA THR A 152 4.84 -11.58 0.30
C THR A 152 4.24 -12.96 0.02
N ARG A 153 4.46 -13.52 -1.17
CA ARG A 153 3.96 -14.87 -1.52
C ARG A 153 4.62 -15.97 -0.70
N GLN A 154 5.94 -15.88 -0.48
CA GLN A 154 6.70 -16.85 0.32
C GLN A 154 6.30 -16.83 1.80
N ALA A 155 5.90 -15.67 2.31
CA ALA A 155 5.35 -15.52 3.65
C ALA A 155 3.89 -16.03 3.79
N GLY A 156 3.33 -16.64 2.75
CA GLY A 156 2.00 -17.25 2.78
C GLY A 156 0.83 -16.27 2.68
N VAL A 157 1.08 -14.99 2.38
CA VAL A 157 0.03 -13.96 2.28
C VAL A 157 -0.85 -14.22 1.05
N ARG A 158 -2.16 -14.35 1.28
CA ARG A 158 -3.18 -14.56 0.23
C ARG A 158 -4.19 -13.41 0.09
N GLY A 159 -4.15 -12.44 1.00
CA GLY A 159 -5.04 -11.29 1.03
C GLY A 159 -4.36 -10.10 1.70
N PHE A 160 -4.91 -8.90 1.45
CA PHE A 160 -4.36 -7.65 1.94
C PHE A 160 -5.42 -6.83 2.70
N PRO A 161 -5.05 -6.05 3.73
CA PRO A 161 -3.72 -6.01 4.37
C PRO A 161 -3.43 -7.30 5.14
N ALA A 162 -2.16 -7.56 5.43
CA ALA A 162 -1.73 -8.64 6.30
C ALA A 162 -0.59 -8.14 7.18
N LEU A 163 -0.58 -8.55 8.45
CA LEU A 163 0.51 -8.31 9.38
C LEU A 163 1.14 -9.64 9.77
N ILE A 164 2.47 -9.66 9.72
CA ILE A 164 3.29 -10.81 10.08
C ILE A 164 4.34 -10.29 11.05
N LEU A 165 4.45 -10.92 12.21
CA LEU A 165 5.54 -10.71 13.13
C LEU A 165 6.73 -11.55 12.68
N GLN A 166 7.89 -10.91 12.57
CA GLN A 166 9.15 -11.61 12.33
C GLN A 166 9.99 -11.56 13.62
N GLN A 167 10.31 -12.72 14.15
CA GLN A 167 11.30 -12.90 15.23
C GLN A 167 12.39 -13.81 14.67
N ASP A 168 13.60 -13.26 14.50
CA ASP A 168 14.70 -13.92 13.77
C ASP A 168 14.26 -14.42 12.38
N THR A 169 14.25 -15.75 12.19
CA THR A 169 13.82 -16.40 10.95
C THR A 169 12.35 -16.85 10.97
N GLN A 170 11.68 -16.73 12.12
CA GLN A 170 10.32 -17.19 12.30
C GLN A 170 9.31 -16.11 11.87
N LEU A 171 8.33 -16.50 11.07
CA LEU A 171 7.25 -15.65 10.59
C LEU A 171 5.93 -16.12 11.19
N THR A 172 5.31 -15.26 12.00
CA THR A 172 4.05 -15.54 12.69
C THR A 172 2.96 -14.61 12.16
N PRO A 173 1.88 -15.13 11.54
CA PRO A 173 0.74 -14.31 11.13
C PRO A 173 0.09 -13.64 12.35
N VAL A 174 -0.08 -12.32 12.30
CA VAL A 174 -0.72 -11.52 13.36
C VAL A 174 -2.15 -11.16 12.98
N SER A 175 -2.35 -10.68 11.76
CA SER A 175 -3.68 -10.34 11.27
C SER A 175 -3.78 -10.50 9.75
N SER A 176 -5.00 -10.81 9.30
CA SER A 176 -5.37 -10.89 7.89
C SER A 176 -6.64 -10.06 7.66
N GLY A 177 -6.57 -9.17 6.68
CA GLY A 177 -7.63 -8.21 6.37
C GLY A 177 -7.65 -6.98 7.27
N CYS A 178 -8.56 -6.06 6.95
CA CYS A 178 -8.76 -4.83 7.72
C CYS A 178 -9.54 -5.14 9.02
N GLN A 179 -8.84 -5.13 10.14
CA GLN A 179 -9.37 -5.40 11.48
C GLN A 179 -9.33 -4.13 12.37
N PRO A 180 -10.19 -4.02 13.39
CA PRO A 180 -10.15 -2.91 14.34
C PRO A 180 -8.82 -2.83 15.09
N LEU A 181 -8.45 -1.61 15.53
CA LEU A 181 -7.19 -1.34 16.23
C LEU A 181 -6.99 -2.24 17.45
N ASP A 182 -7.99 -2.34 18.33
CA ASP A 182 -7.87 -3.12 19.57
C ASP A 182 -7.68 -4.62 19.30
N THR A 183 -8.32 -5.15 18.25
CA THR A 183 -8.15 -6.54 17.81
C THR A 183 -6.71 -6.80 17.35
N VAL A 184 -6.16 -5.89 16.54
CA VAL A 184 -4.77 -6.04 16.06
C VAL A 184 -3.78 -5.84 17.20
N ARG A 185 -4.00 -4.87 18.09
CA ARG A 185 -3.15 -4.62 19.26
C ARG A 185 -3.08 -5.86 20.16
N ALA A 186 -4.23 -6.46 20.48
CA ALA A 186 -4.28 -7.69 21.28
C ALA A 186 -3.54 -8.87 20.64
N ALA A 187 -3.67 -9.02 19.31
CA ALA A 187 -2.94 -10.06 18.56
C ALA A 187 -1.42 -9.81 18.60
N ILE A 188 -0.98 -8.56 18.42
CA ILE A 188 0.43 -8.19 18.52
C ILE A 188 0.99 -8.54 19.91
N GLU A 189 0.32 -8.14 20.99
CA GLU A 189 0.78 -8.45 22.35
C GLU A 189 0.87 -9.95 22.62
N THR A 190 -0.09 -10.73 22.11
CA THR A 190 -0.08 -12.18 22.24
C THR A 190 1.11 -12.81 21.51
N CYS A 191 1.44 -12.32 20.31
CA CYS A 191 2.58 -12.82 19.55
C CYS A 191 3.93 -12.42 20.17
N ILE A 192 4.05 -11.27 20.83
CA ILE A 192 5.30 -10.84 21.47
C ILE A 192 5.55 -11.55 22.80
N ALA A 193 4.49 -11.95 23.50
CA ALA A 193 4.59 -12.64 24.78
C ALA A 193 4.89 -14.15 24.64
N ALA A 194 4.79 -14.70 23.44
CA ALA A 194 5.06 -16.11 23.12
C ALA A 194 6.54 -16.35 22.81
#